data_AF-A0A4S2MLH4-F1
#
_entry.id   AF-A0A4S2MLH4-F1
#
_cell.length_a   1.000
_cell.length_b   1.000
_cell.length_c   1.000
_cell.angle_alpha   90.00
_cell.angle_beta   90.00
_cell.angle_gamma   90.00
#
_symmetry.space_group_name_H-M   'P 1'
#
loop_
_entity.id
_entity.type
_entity.pdbx_description
1 polymer ?
#
loop_
_entity_poly.entity_id
_entity_poly.type
_entity_poly.pdbx_seq_one_letter_code
_entity_poly.pdbx_strand_id
1 'polypeptide(L)' 'MPAPKRLRELVRDIRSARTAAEERAIVNRECALIRDSFREENNVYRCRNVAKLLYIHMLGYPAHFGQ' A
#
# COMPACT_ATOMS: atom_id res chain seq x y z
N MET A 1 8.33 -15.05 2.43
CA MET A 1 7.13 -14.23 2.65
C MET A 1 6.16 -14.40 1.49
N PRO A 2 4.84 -14.43 1.71
CA PRO A 2 3.86 -14.47 0.62
C PRO A 2 4.00 -13.22 -0.26
N ALA A 3 3.70 -13.36 -1.55
CA ALA A 3 3.80 -12.25 -2.48
C ALA A 3 2.90 -11.08 -2.02
N PRO A 4 3.38 -9.81 -2.07
CA PRO A 4 2.58 -8.63 -1.71
C PRO A 4 1.26 -8.57 -2.49
N LYS A 5 0.30 -7.74 -2.11
CA LYS A 5 -0.97 -7.55 -2.85
C LYS A 5 -0.79 -6.71 -4.14
N ARG A 6 -1.55 -6.97 -5.22
CA ARG A 6 -1.47 -6.25 -6.52
C ARG A 6 -2.16 -4.91 -6.33
N LEU A 7 -1.74 -3.90 -7.08
CA LEU A 7 -2.41 -2.59 -7.05
C LEU A 7 -3.93 -2.75 -7.26
N ARG A 8 -4.34 -3.56 -8.23
CA ARG A 8 -5.76 -3.83 -8.51
C ARG A 8 -6.51 -4.44 -7.31
N GLU A 9 -5.84 -5.25 -6.50
CA GLU A 9 -6.44 -5.86 -5.31
C GLU A 9 -6.57 -4.81 -4.19
N LEU A 10 -5.53 -4.01 -3.96
CA LEU A 10 -5.59 -2.88 -3.02
C LEU A 10 -6.72 -1.89 -3.38
N VAL A 11 -6.85 -1.54 -4.67
CA VAL A 11 -7.92 -0.65 -5.15
C VAL A 11 -9.30 -1.24 -4.87
N ARG A 12 -9.47 -2.56 -5.07
CA ARG A 12 -10.74 -3.25 -4.78
C ARG A 12 -11.05 -3.21 -3.28
N ASP A 13 -10.06 -3.49 -2.44
CA ASP A 13 -10.23 -3.49 -0.99
C ASP A 13 -10.62 -2.09 -0.49
N ILE A 14 -9.89 -1.05 -0.92
CA ILE A 14 -10.19 0.35 -0.57
C ILE A 14 -11.60 0.75 -1.02
N ARG A 15 -11.99 0.41 -2.25
CA ARG A 15 -13.33 0.71 -2.77
C ARG A 15 -14.45 -0.08 -2.09
N SER A 16 -14.12 -1.17 -1.40
CA SER A 16 -15.09 -1.96 -0.63
C SER A 16 -15.32 -1.43 0.79
N ALA A 17 -14.48 -0.49 1.25
CA ALA A 17 -14.64 0.14 2.56
C ALA A 17 -15.95 0.94 2.62
N ARG A 18 -16.71 0.74 3.69
CA ARG A 18 -17.99 1.42 3.92
C ARG A 18 -17.84 2.69 4.74
N THR A 19 -16.71 2.83 5.44
CA THR A 19 -16.41 3.98 6.28
C THR A 19 -14.99 4.49 6.04
N ALA A 20 -14.77 5.78 6.32
CA ALA A 20 -13.42 6.36 6.25
C ALA A 20 -12.44 5.69 7.22
N ALA A 21 -12.93 5.14 8.35
CA ALA A 21 -12.10 4.41 9.30
C ALA A 21 -11.62 3.06 8.73
N GLU A 22 -12.50 2.33 8.04
CA GLU A 22 -12.13 1.10 7.34
C GLU A 22 -11.13 1.37 6.23
N GLU A 23 -11.36 2.42 5.43
CA GLU A 23 -10.43 2.83 4.37
C GLU A 23 -9.03 3.12 4.94
N ARG A 24 -8.95 3.92 6.01
CA ARG A 24 -7.72 4.22 6.74
C ARG A 24 -7.03 2.97 7.26
N ALA A 25 -7.78 2.00 7.79
CA ALA A 25 -7.22 0.75 8.30
C ALA A 25 -6.57 -0.08 7.18
N ILE A 26 -7.20 -0.15 6.00
CA ILE A 26 -6.66 -0.83 4.83
C ILE A 26 -5.37 -0.15 4.36
N VAL A 27 -5.40 1.19 4.22
CA VAL A 27 -4.24 1.99 3.80
C VAL A 27 -3.08 1.82 4.78
N ASN A 28 -3.32 1.95 6.09
CA ASN A 28 -2.29 1.83 7.12
C ASN A 28 -1.62 0.45 7.12
N ARG A 29 -2.42 -0.61 6.96
CA ARG A 29 -1.92 -1.99 6.88
C ARG A 29 -1.04 -2.18 5.65
N GLU A 30 -1.47 -1.71 4.49
CA GLU A 30 -0.69 -1.85 3.25
C GLU A 30 0.59 -1.00 3.29
N CYS A 31 0.54 0.21 3.85
CA CYS A 31 1.72 1.05 4.06
C CYS A 31 2.75 0.37 4.98
N ALA A 32 2.31 -0.32 6.05
CA ALA A 32 3.22 -1.07 6.91
C ALA A 32 3.95 -2.19 6.13
N LEU A 33 3.21 -2.98 5.35
CA LEU A 33 3.79 -4.04 4.52
C LEU A 33 4.78 -3.51 3.47
N ILE A 34 4.49 -2.33 2.89
CA ILE A 34 5.40 -1.70 1.93
C ILE A 34 6.68 -1.22 2.62
N ARG A 35 6.58 -0.62 3.82
CA ARG A 35 7.75 -0.21 4.61
C ARG A 35 8.65 -1.39 4.96
N ASP A 36 8.06 -2.50 5.40
CA ASP A 36 8.82 -3.72 5.71
C ASP A 36 9.51 -4.27 4.45
N SER A 37 8.79 -4.32 3.33
CA SER A 37 9.36 -4.75 2.05
C SER A 37 10.50 -3.85 1.54
N PHE A 38 10.50 -2.56 1.86
CA PHE A 38 11.59 -1.64 1.51
C PHE A 38 12.79 -1.81 2.46
N ARG A 39 12.54 -2.01 3.76
CA ARG A 39 13.56 -2.31 4.76
C ARG A 39 14.33 -3.60 4.43
N GLU A 40 13.63 -4.61 3.92
CA GLU A 40 14.23 -5.88 3.49
C GLU A 40 14.91 -5.81 2.12
N GLU A 41 14.99 -4.63 1.50
CA GLU A 41 15.55 -4.40 0.16
C GLU A 41 14.99 -5.34 -0.92
N ASN A 42 13.72 -5.74 -0.78
CA ASN A 42 13.09 -6.67 -1.69
C ASN A 42 12.80 -6.00 -3.05
N ASN A 43 13.75 -6.11 -3.97
CA ASN A 43 13.68 -5.51 -5.30
C ASN A 43 12.63 -6.14 -6.21
N VAL A 44 12.26 -7.41 -5.97
CA VAL A 44 11.33 -8.16 -6.83
C VAL A 44 9.95 -7.47 -6.90
N TYR A 45 9.51 -6.86 -5.81
CA TYR A 45 8.20 -6.21 -5.73
C TYR A 45 8.25 -4.69 -5.63
N ARG A 46 9.43 -4.08 -5.81
CA ARG A 46 9.63 -2.64 -5.64
C ARG A 46 8.70 -1.82 -6.54
N CYS A 47 8.65 -2.12 -7.84
CA CYS A 47 7.77 -1.43 -8.79
C CYS A 47 6.30 -1.48 -8.36
N ARG A 48 5.84 -2.66 -7.93
CA ARG A 48 4.46 -2.88 -7.45
C ARG A 48 4.15 -2.09 -6.17
N ASN A 49 5.10 -2.04 -5.24
CA ASN A 49 4.97 -1.30 -3.99
C ASN A 49 4.97 0.22 -4.22
N VAL A 50 5.81 0.72 -5.14
CA VAL A 50 5.81 2.13 -5.56
C VAL A 50 4.47 2.50 -6.20
N ALA A 51 3.93 1.66 -7.10
CA ALA A 51 2.63 1.92 -7.72
C ALA A 51 1.48 2.00 -6.70
N LYS A 52 1.50 1.13 -5.66
CA LYS A 52 0.54 1.21 -4.54
C LYS A 52 0.69 2.49 -3.74
N LEU A 53 1.92 2.92 -3.42
CA LEU A 53 2.17 4.18 -2.71
C LEU A 53 1.68 5.40 -3.51
N LEU A 54 1.93 5.46 -4.82
CA LEU A 54 1.43 6.54 -5.68
C LEU A 54 -0.09 6.61 -5.66
N TYR A 55 -0.78 5.46 -5.69
CA TYR A 55 -2.23 5.42 -5.59
C TYR A 55 -2.73 5.94 -4.23
N ILE A 56 -2.12 5.48 -3.13
CA ILE A 56 -2.44 5.95 -1.77
C ILE A 56 -2.22 7.47 -1.67
N HIS A 57 -1.16 8.00 -2.25
CA HIS A 57 -0.89 9.44 -2.31
C HIS A 57 -1.97 10.20 -3.09
N MET A 58 -2.41 9.68 -4.24
CA MET A 58 -3.50 10.28 -5.03
C MET A 58 -4.84 10.32 -4.28
N LEU A 59 -5.05 9.43 -3.31
CA LEU A 59 -6.20 9.47 -2.40
C LEU A 59 -6.06 10.53 -1.29
N GLY A 60 -4.94 11.27 -1.25
CA GLY A 60 -4.68 12.31 -0.25
C GLY A 60 -4.02 11.81 1.03
N TYR A 61 -3.62 10.53 1.10
CA TYR A 61 -2.90 10.00 2.25
C TYR A 61 -1.41 10.38 2.21
N PRO A 62 -0.78 10.57 3.39
CA PRO A 62 0.65 10.79 3.46
C PRO A 62 1.40 9.55 2.94
N ALA A 63 2.23 9.75 1.92
CA ALA A 63 3.10 8.73 1.36
C ALA A 63 4.56 9.15 1.56
N HIS A 64 5.14 8.77 2.69
CA HIS A 64 6.58 8.94 2.93
C HIS A 64 7.31 7.84 2.16
N PHE A 65 7.86 8.18 0.99
CA PHE A 65 8.63 7.26 0.17
C PHE A 65 10.00 6.98 0.84
N GLY A 66 10.15 5.82 1.47
CA GLY A 66 11.47 5.26 1.81
C GLY A 66 12.23 5.92 2.97
N GLN A 67 11.63 5.96 4.17
CA GLN A 67 12.38 6.12 5.43
C GLN A 67 12.48 4.80 6.19
#